data_AF-A0A4S0MM80-F1
#
_entry.id   AF-A0A4S0MM80-F1
#
_cell.length_a   1.000
_cell.length_b   1.000
_cell.length_c   1.000
_cell.angle_alpha   90.00
_cell.angle_beta   90.00
_cell.angle_gamma   90.00
#
_symmetry.space_group_name_H-M   'P 1'
#
loop_
_entity.id
_entity.type
_entity.pdbx_description
1 polymer ?
#
loop_
_entity_poly.entity_id
_entity_poly.type
_entity_poly.pdbx_seq_one_letter_code
_entity_poly.pdbx_strand_id
1 'polypeptide(L)'
;ELTKIAWAKDCQVMIEGPGHVPMHKIRQNMDKQLAVCGEAPFYTLGPLTTDIAPGYDHITSGIGAAMIGWFGTAMLCYVTPKEHLGLPDRNDVK
;
A
#
# COMPACT_ATOMS: atom_id res chain seq x y z
N GLU A 1 9.54 13.93 -8.05
CA GLU A 1 10.40 15.13 -7.91
C GLU A 1 11.23 15.10 -6.63
N LEU A 2 10.59 15.11 -5.45
CA LEU A 2 11.27 15.11 -4.15
C LEU A 2 12.29 13.98 -3.97
N THR A 3 12.00 12.78 -4.49
CA THR A 3 12.95 11.66 -4.54
C THR A 3 14.30 12.04 -5.15
N LYS A 4 14.31 12.79 -6.26
CA LYS A 4 15.55 13.20 -6.93
C LYS A 4 16.32 14.22 -6.08
N ILE A 5 15.62 15.13 -5.41
CA ILE A 5 16.21 16.11 -4.50
C ILE A 5 16.86 15.42 -3.29
N ALA A 6 16.19 14.41 -2.73
CA ALA A 6 16.71 13.64 -1.61
C ALA A 6 17.93 12.80 -2.02
N TRP A 7 17.89 12.13 -3.18
CA TRP A 7 19.03 11.37 -3.70
C TRP A 7 20.24 12.25 -4.01
N ALA A 8 20.05 13.49 -4.47
CA ALA A 8 21.14 14.45 -4.65
C ALA A 8 21.85 14.84 -3.33
N LYS A 9 21.27 14.46 -2.17
CA LYS A 9 21.82 14.65 -0.83
C LYS A 9 22.13 13.32 -0.13
N ASP A 10 22.18 12.22 -0.88
CA ASP A 10 22.40 10.86 -0.36
C ASP A 10 21.37 10.40 0.70
N CYS A 11 20.18 11.03 0.74
CA CYS A 11 19.10 10.61 1.61
C CYS A 11 18.32 9.45 0.99
N GLN A 12 18.15 8.35 1.73
CA GLN A 12 17.33 7.22 1.31
C GLN A 12 15.85 7.60 1.27
N VAL A 13 15.11 7.07 0.29
CA VAL A 13 13.69 7.37 0.07
C VAL A 13 12.92 6.11 -0.32
N MET A 14 11.74 5.95 0.27
CA MET A 14 10.65 5.10 -0.23
C MET A 14 9.41 5.98 -0.45
N ILE A 15 8.44 5.49 -1.24
CA ILE A 15 7.22 6.23 -1.56
C ILE A 15 6.02 5.52 -0.93
N GLU A 16 5.16 6.28 -0.27
CA GLU A 16 3.88 5.75 0.21
C GLU A 16 2.82 5.74 -0.89
N GLY A 17 2.01 4.69 -0.91
CA GLY A 17 0.97 4.44 -1.90
C GLY A 17 -0.45 4.47 -1.34
N PRO A 18 -1.44 4.07 -2.15
CA PRO A 18 -2.86 4.22 -1.83
C PRO A 18 -3.36 3.28 -0.72
N GLY A 19 -4.57 3.59 -0.23
CA GLY A 19 -5.33 2.77 0.70
C GLY A 19 -6.48 1.96 0.06
N HIS A 20 -7.40 2.60 -0.67
CA HIS A 20 -8.61 1.93 -1.22
C HIS A 20 -8.61 1.97 -2.76
N VAL A 21 -8.49 0.82 -3.42
CA VAL A 21 -8.34 0.72 -4.88
C VAL A 21 -9.00 -0.56 -5.39
N PRO A 22 -10.02 -0.48 -6.29
CA PRO A 22 -10.59 -1.68 -6.90
C PRO A 22 -9.56 -2.38 -7.80
N MET A 23 -9.63 -3.71 -7.87
CA MET A 23 -8.58 -4.56 -8.48
C MET A 23 -8.12 -4.12 -9.88
N HIS A 24 -9.04 -3.72 -10.76
CA HIS A 24 -8.72 -3.30 -12.14
C HIS A 24 -7.87 -2.02 -12.24
N LYS A 25 -7.71 -1.26 -11.15
CA LYS A 25 -6.87 -0.05 -11.07
C LYS A 25 -5.55 -0.26 -10.33
N ILE A 26 -5.31 -1.44 -9.75
CA ILE A 26 -4.09 -1.70 -8.97
C ILE A 26 -2.85 -1.60 -9.85
N ARG A 27 -2.87 -2.22 -11.04
CA ARG A 27 -1.73 -2.20 -11.98
C ARG A 27 -1.35 -0.77 -12.40
N GLN A 28 -2.34 0.07 -12.68
CA GLN A 28 -2.14 1.47 -13.05
C GLN A 28 -1.40 2.27 -11.96
N ASN A 29 -1.65 1.98 -10.68
CA ASN A 29 -0.94 2.64 -9.58
C ASN A 29 0.55 2.27 -9.57
N MET A 30 0.86 0.99 -9.76
CA MET A 30 2.26 0.53 -9.83
C MET A 30 2.99 1.13 -11.04
N ASP A 31 2.39 1.06 -12.23
CA ASP A 31 3.01 1.59 -13.45
C ASP A 31 3.28 3.10 -13.32
N LYS A 32 2.33 3.85 -12.74
CA LYS A 32 2.50 5.29 -12.48
C LYS A 32 3.62 5.54 -11.48
N GLN A 33 3.70 4.78 -10.40
CA GLN A 33 4.74 4.93 -9.38
C GLN A 33 6.14 4.73 -9.98
N LEU A 34 6.35 3.66 -10.73
CA LEU A 34 7.64 3.38 -11.39
C LEU A 34 8.04 4.55 -12.31
N ALA A 35 7.10 5.03 -13.14
CA ALA A 35 7.34 6.08 -14.10
C ALA A 35 7.68 7.45 -13.46
N VAL A 36 7.02 7.83 -12.37
CA VAL A 36 7.14 9.20 -11.80
C VAL A 36 8.05 9.29 -10.59
N CYS A 37 8.35 8.16 -9.94
CA CYS A 37 9.18 8.10 -8.74
C CYS A 37 10.58 7.54 -8.99
N GLY A 38 10.93 7.22 -10.25
CA GLY A 38 12.25 6.71 -10.61
C GLY A 38 12.53 5.34 -9.98
N GLU A 39 11.52 4.48 -9.91
CA GLU A 39 11.63 3.13 -9.34
C GLU A 39 12.08 3.07 -7.87
N ALA A 40 11.92 4.16 -7.11
CA ALA A 40 12.11 4.13 -5.67
C ALA A 40 11.21 3.06 -5.01
N PRO A 41 11.63 2.41 -3.92
CA PRO A 41 10.82 1.39 -3.24
C PRO A 41 9.42 1.90 -2.91
N PHE A 42 8.39 1.11 -3.23
CA PHE A 42 7.00 1.47 -2.96
C PHE A 42 6.51 0.80 -1.67
N TYR A 43 5.76 1.55 -0.86
CA TYR A 43 5.20 1.14 0.42
C TYR A 43 3.69 1.42 0.44
N THR A 44 2.83 0.40 0.48
CA THR A 44 1.38 0.58 0.31
C THR A 44 0.59 0.16 1.54
N LEU A 45 -0.58 0.78 1.78
CA LEU A 45 -1.53 0.38 2.82
C LEU A 45 -2.61 -0.50 2.20
N GLY A 46 -2.47 -1.83 2.26
CA GLY A 46 -3.29 -2.75 1.46
C GLY A 46 -2.84 -2.80 -0.01
N PRO A 47 -3.67 -2.42 -1.01
CA PRO A 47 -4.93 -1.66 -0.88
C PRO A 47 -6.21 -2.50 -0.69
N LEU A 48 -7.19 -1.92 0.00
CA LEU A 48 -8.55 -2.46 0.14
C LEU A 48 -9.22 -2.49 -1.24
N THR A 49 -9.68 -3.67 -1.64
CA THR A 49 -10.31 -3.89 -2.96
C THR A 49 -11.81 -3.60 -2.97
N THR A 50 -12.42 -3.45 -1.80
CA THR A 50 -13.83 -3.11 -1.60
C THR A 50 -14.05 -2.50 -0.21
N ASP A 51 -15.09 -1.68 -0.08
CA ASP A 51 -15.37 -0.88 1.13
C ASP A 51 -16.55 -1.43 1.95
N ILE A 52 -17.12 -2.56 1.56
CA ILE A 52 -18.41 -3.04 2.09
C ILE A 52 -18.28 -4.11 3.18
N ALA A 53 -17.08 -4.32 3.72
CA ALA A 53 -16.81 -5.37 4.70
C ALA A 53 -15.98 -4.89 5.93
N PRO A 54 -16.40 -3.82 6.62
CA PRO A 54 -15.73 -3.40 7.85
C PRO A 54 -15.76 -4.53 8.88
N GLY A 55 -14.64 -4.74 9.59
CA GLY A 55 -14.41 -5.95 10.41
C GLY A 55 -13.58 -7.02 9.68
N TYR A 56 -13.51 -6.94 8.34
CA TYR A 56 -12.82 -7.90 7.48
C TYR A 56 -11.84 -7.22 6.51
N ASP A 57 -11.43 -5.99 6.80
CA ASP A 57 -10.56 -5.21 5.91
C ASP A 57 -9.15 -5.78 5.77
N HIS A 58 -8.67 -6.53 6.76
CA HIS A 58 -7.46 -7.37 6.63
C HIS A 58 -7.56 -8.36 5.45
N ILE A 59 -8.77 -8.83 5.11
CA ILE A 59 -9.02 -9.70 3.95
C ILE A 59 -9.16 -8.87 2.67
N THR A 60 -9.98 -7.81 2.69
CA THR A 60 -10.22 -6.97 1.51
C THR A 60 -8.92 -6.31 1.00
N SER A 61 -8.06 -5.90 1.94
CA SER A 61 -6.72 -5.37 1.68
C SER A 61 -5.70 -6.46 1.34
N GLY A 62 -5.79 -7.65 1.95
CA GLY A 62 -4.89 -8.76 1.67
C GLY A 62 -4.89 -9.17 0.20
N ILE A 63 -6.05 -9.10 -0.46
CA ILE A 63 -6.19 -9.32 -1.91
C ILE A 63 -5.38 -8.27 -2.70
N GLY A 64 -5.61 -6.98 -2.42
CA GLY A 64 -4.93 -5.91 -3.15
C GLY A 64 -3.43 -5.85 -2.84
N ALA A 65 -3.05 -6.11 -1.60
CA ALA A 65 -1.66 -6.18 -1.14
C ALA A 65 -0.88 -7.27 -1.88
N ALA A 66 -1.47 -8.47 -2.02
CA ALA A 66 -0.86 -9.55 -2.79
C ALA A 66 -0.70 -9.18 -4.27
N MET A 67 -1.70 -8.56 -4.88
CA MET A 67 -1.64 -8.11 -6.28
C MET A 67 -0.57 -7.04 -6.50
N ILE A 68 -0.56 -5.99 -5.68
CA ILE A 68 0.37 -4.87 -5.86
C ILE A 68 1.81 -5.25 -5.46
N GLY A 69 1.96 -6.12 -4.46
CA GLY A 69 3.24 -6.77 -4.13
C GLY A 69 3.78 -7.56 -5.31
N TRP A 70 2.93 -8.37 -5.97
CA TRP A 70 3.31 -9.09 -7.19
C TRP A 70 3.71 -8.15 -8.33
N PHE A 71 3.09 -6.96 -8.44
CA PHE A 71 3.45 -5.97 -9.45
C PHE A 71 4.73 -5.17 -9.12
N GLY A 72 5.25 -5.25 -7.89
CA GLY A 72 6.55 -4.69 -7.53
C GLY A 72 6.59 -3.79 -6.28
N THR A 73 5.51 -3.72 -5.49
CA THR A 73 5.57 -3.03 -4.19
C THR A 73 6.58 -3.71 -3.26
N ALA A 74 7.45 -2.91 -2.62
CA ALA A 74 8.58 -3.40 -1.82
C ALA A 74 8.22 -3.65 -0.34
N MET A 75 7.26 -2.90 0.21
CA MET A 75 6.79 -3.06 1.59
C MET A 75 5.27 -2.91 1.67
N LEU A 76 4.62 -3.68 2.53
CA LEU A 76 3.17 -3.68 2.70
C LEU A 76 2.83 -3.29 4.14
N CYS A 77 2.14 -2.17 4.32
CA CYS A 77 1.53 -1.82 5.61
C CYS A 77 0.31 -2.71 5.79
N TYR A 78 0.32 -3.47 6.88
CA TYR A 78 -0.80 -4.33 7.24
C TYR A 78 -2.07 -3.52 7.54
N VAL A 79 -3.20 -4.21 7.47
CA VAL A 79 -4.53 -3.69 7.83
C VAL A 79 -5.14 -4.71 8.79
N THR A 80 -5.67 -4.24 9.91
CA THR A 80 -6.22 -5.12 10.95
C THR A 80 -7.72 -5.38 10.71
N PRO A 81 -8.32 -6.37 11.40
CA PRO A 81 -9.78 -6.51 11.44
C PRO A 81 -10.51 -5.27 11.99
N LYS A 82 -9.84 -4.43 12.81
CA LYS A 82 -10.40 -3.21 13.40
C LYS A 82 -10.27 -1.97 12.53
N GLU A 83 -9.70 -2.08 11.34
CA GLU A 83 -9.68 -0.98 10.39
C GLU A 83 -11.10 -0.41 10.20
N HIS A 84 -11.20 0.92 10.17
CA HIS A 84 -12.46 1.68 10.16
C HIS A 84 -13.39 1.51 11.38
N LEU A 85 -13.02 0.73 12.40
CA LEU A 85 -13.86 0.42 13.56
C LEU A 85 -13.30 0.93 14.89
N GLY A 86 -11.98 0.97 15.05
CA GLY A 86 -11.36 1.43 16.29
C GLY A 86 -9.90 1.02 16.44
N LEU A 87 -9.37 1.16 17.65
CA LEU A 87 -8.00 0.73 17.95
C LEU A 87 -7.92 -0.82 18.01
N PRO A 88 -6.93 -1.44 17.34
CA PRO A 88 -6.73 -2.88 17.39
C PRO A 88 -6.22 -3.33 18.76
N ASP A 89 -6.65 -4.52 19.19
CA ASP A 89 -6.07 -5.21 20.35
C ASP A 89 -4.92 -6.15 19.95
N ARG A 90 -4.38 -6.91 20.91
CA ARG A 90 -3.26 -7.84 20.68
C ARG A 90 -3.59 -8.93 19.65
N ASN A 91 -4.83 -9.39 19.58
CA ASN A 91 -5.26 -10.42 18.64
C ASN A 91 -5.51 -9.84 17.25
N ASP A 92 -5.98 -8.59 17.15
CA ASP A 92 -6.15 -7.91 15.88
C ASP A 92 -4.81 -7.61 15.18
N VAL A 93 -3.72 -7.47 15.95
CA VAL A 93 -2.36 -7.21 15.44
C VAL A 93 -1.65 -8.47 14.96
N LYS A 94 -1.96 -9.65 15.54
CA LYS A 94 -1.23 -10.91 15.31
C LYS A 94 -1.56 -11.53 13.96
#